data_AF-A0A1V9XDM9-F1
#
_entry.id   AF-A0A1V9XDM9-F1
#
_cell.length_a   1.000
_cell.length_b   1.000
_cell.length_c   1.000
_cell.angle_alpha   90.00
_cell.angle_beta   90.00
_cell.angle_gamma   90.00
#
_symmetry.space_group_name_H-M   'P 1'
#
loop_
_entity.id
_entity.type
_entity.pdbx_description
1 polymer ?
#
loop_
_entity_poly.entity_id
_entity_poly.type
_entity_poly.pdbx_seq_one_letter_code
_entity_poly.pdbx_strand_id
1 'polypeptide(L)'
;MEARSNKLSQWDPVERDEYKEILLDFVEKDVGSVRSRRAVVRGLFMLLWPPLFVLTTFVSLALYQAEVSRWILDHLAIANASFIAMPLLHLLLICCPRVKTSTTLTLLVLAVFILDFAYVEAALSVIYETYCAFMTNLICLLTCTQIVVLSMTRLDLTTPLGVLIVFSGHFINYVAVASAATASIVDKVITGGAVLFSAIVMIFKVRAIIIDLVPEHFI
;
A
#
# COMPACT_ATOMS: atom_id res chain seq x y z
N MET A 1 -38.05 -1.90 15.60
CA MET A 1 -37.15 -2.29 14.49
C MET A 1 -35.92 -1.37 14.52
N GLU A 2 -35.08 -1.47 15.57
CA GLU A 2 -34.06 -0.43 15.80
C GLU A 2 -32.84 -0.97 16.56
N ALA A 3 -32.43 -2.21 16.27
CA ALA A 3 -31.34 -2.90 16.97
C ALA A 3 -30.20 -3.37 16.04
N ARG A 4 -30.06 -2.78 14.83
CA ARG A 4 -29.07 -3.25 13.84
C ARG A 4 -28.19 -2.15 13.19
N SER A 5 -28.20 -0.92 13.71
CA SER A 5 -27.44 0.19 13.10
C SER A 5 -26.19 0.65 13.87
N ASN A 6 -25.83 0.01 15.00
CA ASN A 6 -24.77 0.53 15.89
C ASN A 6 -23.54 -0.38 16.07
N LYS A 7 -23.36 -1.40 15.22
CA LYS A 7 -22.18 -2.32 15.26
C LYS A 7 -21.11 -2.01 14.22
N LEU A 8 -21.19 -0.86 13.55
CA LEU A 8 -20.21 -0.44 12.53
C LEU A 8 -19.29 0.70 12.99
N SER A 9 -19.47 1.23 14.21
CA SER A 9 -18.67 2.34 14.77
C SER A 9 -17.73 1.94 15.92
N GLN A 10 -17.82 0.71 16.42
CA GLN A 10 -17.00 0.23 17.53
C GLN A 10 -15.80 -0.56 17.00
N TRP A 11 -14.86 0.15 16.39
CA TRP A 11 -13.47 -0.29 16.39
C TRP A 11 -12.93 0.02 17.80
N ASP A 12 -12.68 -1.01 18.60
CA ASP A 12 -12.28 -0.86 20.00
C ASP A 12 -11.01 0.00 20.10
N PRO A 13 -10.98 1.04 20.96
CA PRO A 13 -9.86 1.97 21.06
C PRO A 13 -8.55 1.28 21.43
N VAL A 14 -8.61 0.19 22.22
CA VAL A 14 -7.46 -0.61 22.66
C VAL A 14 -6.70 -1.23 21.49
N GLU A 15 -7.38 -1.70 20.44
CA GLU A 15 -6.75 -2.37 19.30
C GLU A 15 -6.05 -1.37 18.37
N ARG A 16 -6.59 -0.15 18.26
CA ARG A 16 -5.97 0.94 17.48
C ARG A 16 -4.63 1.36 18.07
N ASP A 17 -4.51 1.34 19.39
CA ASP A 17 -3.31 1.77 20.10
C ASP A 17 -2.18 0.71 19.99
N GLU A 18 -2.52 -0.59 19.98
CA GLU A 18 -1.53 -1.67 19.80
C GLU A 18 -0.87 -1.66 18.41
N TYR A 19 -1.65 -1.47 17.33
CA TYR A 19 -1.07 -1.32 15.97
C TYR A 19 -0.24 -0.05 15.81
N LYS A 20 -0.64 1.03 16.48
CA LYS A 20 0.13 2.27 16.53
C LYS A 20 1.46 2.04 17.21
N GLU A 21 1.47 1.35 18.36
CA GLU A 21 2.70 1.02 19.08
C GLU A 21 3.63 0.13 18.25
N ILE A 22 3.12 -0.88 17.54
CA ILE A 22 3.95 -1.73 16.68
C ILE A 22 4.54 -0.93 15.51
N LEU A 23 3.73 -0.11 14.83
CA LEU A 23 4.21 0.75 13.75
C LEU A 23 5.21 1.81 14.27
N LEU A 24 4.97 2.35 15.46
CA LEU A 24 5.86 3.29 16.12
C LEU A 24 7.16 2.63 16.55
N ASP A 25 7.14 1.44 17.14
CA ASP A 25 8.33 0.66 17.48
C ASP A 25 9.14 0.33 16.23
N PHE A 26 8.49 -0.06 15.13
CA PHE A 26 9.16 -0.27 13.84
C PHE A 26 9.78 1.01 13.31
N VAL A 27 9.03 2.12 13.29
CA VAL A 27 9.52 3.40 12.79
C VAL A 27 10.63 3.94 13.71
N GLU A 28 10.50 3.82 15.03
CA GLU A 28 11.48 4.31 16.01
C GLU A 28 12.78 3.52 15.95
N LYS A 29 12.69 2.20 15.80
CA LYS A 29 13.83 1.29 15.66
C LYS A 29 14.60 1.51 14.36
N ASP A 30 13.92 1.86 13.26
CA ASP A 30 14.55 2.09 11.95
C ASP A 30 15.00 3.55 11.75
N VAL A 31 14.34 4.52 12.41
CA VAL A 31 14.61 5.97 12.21
C VAL A 31 15.54 6.57 13.28
N GLY A 32 15.72 5.94 14.45
CA GLY A 32 16.69 6.37 15.47
C GLY A 32 16.37 7.75 16.08
N SER A 33 15.68 7.75 17.22
CA SER A 33 15.28 8.94 18.00
C SER A 33 14.43 9.97 17.23
N VAL A 34 13.11 9.85 17.39
CA VAL A 34 12.13 10.73 16.74
C VAL A 34 12.26 12.16 17.29
N ARG A 35 12.81 13.09 16.50
CA ARG A 35 12.72 14.55 16.78
C ARG A 35 11.96 15.34 15.71
N SER A 36 11.40 14.70 14.67
CA SER A 36 10.65 15.43 13.63
C SER A 36 9.58 14.58 12.93
N ARG A 37 8.39 15.16 12.74
CA ARG A 37 7.24 14.63 11.96
C ARG A 37 7.66 14.09 10.58
N ARG A 38 8.66 14.74 9.98
CA ARG A 38 9.23 14.44 8.68
C ARG A 38 9.94 13.07 8.64
N ALA A 39 10.65 12.73 9.71
CA ALA A 39 11.39 11.47 9.82
C ALA A 39 10.45 10.27 9.97
N VAL A 40 9.34 10.46 10.69
CA VAL A 40 8.27 9.47 10.85
C VAL A 40 7.58 9.17 9.51
N VAL A 41 7.15 10.21 8.79
CA VAL A 41 6.52 10.05 7.46
C VAL A 41 7.47 9.32 6.51
N ARG A 42 8.75 9.71 6.51
CA ARG A 42 9.77 9.05 5.69
C ARG A 42 9.90 7.56 6.02
N GLY A 43 9.98 7.19 7.30
CA GLY A 43 10.09 5.79 7.73
C GLY A 43 8.89 4.97 7.29
N LEU A 44 7.68 5.51 7.39
CA LEU A 44 6.46 4.83 6.95
C LEU A 44 6.45 4.55 5.44
N PHE A 45 6.79 5.54 4.61
CA PHE A 45 6.81 5.35 3.16
C PHE A 45 7.99 4.49 2.71
N MET A 46 9.12 4.54 3.43
CA MET A 46 10.24 3.60 3.26
C MET A 46 9.82 2.16 3.58
N LEU A 47 8.99 1.94 4.61
CA LEU A 47 8.47 0.61 4.95
C LEU A 47 7.48 0.09 3.89
N LEU A 48 6.70 0.99 3.28
CA LEU A 48 5.73 0.63 2.24
C LEU A 48 6.37 0.39 0.86
N TRP A 49 7.56 0.94 0.64
CA TRP A 49 8.22 0.87 -0.67
C TRP A 49 8.63 -0.56 -1.09
N PRO A 50 9.27 -1.41 -0.24
CA PRO A 50 9.66 -2.76 -0.64
C PRO A 50 8.50 -3.66 -1.04
N PRO A 51 7.36 -3.72 -0.31
CA PRO A 51 6.19 -4.45 -0.78
C PRO A 51 5.76 -4.01 -2.18
N LEU A 52 5.57 -2.71 -2.41
CA LEU A 52 5.15 -2.19 -3.72
C LEU A 52 6.15 -2.54 -4.84
N PHE A 53 7.44 -2.54 -4.53
CA PHE A 53 8.47 -2.97 -5.47
C PHE A 53 8.34 -4.45 -5.83
N VAL A 54 8.09 -5.32 -4.83
CA VAL A 54 7.86 -6.76 -5.04
C VAL A 54 6.63 -6.99 -5.91
N LEU A 55 5.50 -6.36 -5.60
CA LEU A 55 4.27 -6.45 -6.41
C LEU A 55 4.53 -6.04 -7.86
N THR A 56 5.13 -4.86 -8.06
CA THR A 56 5.43 -4.33 -9.40
C THR A 56 6.32 -5.28 -10.19
N THR A 57 7.36 -5.82 -9.54
CA THR A 57 8.32 -6.74 -10.18
C THR A 57 7.64 -8.05 -10.57
N PHE A 58 6.86 -8.66 -9.67
CA PHE A 58 6.15 -9.91 -9.95
C PHE A 58 5.16 -9.77 -11.11
N VAL A 59 4.32 -8.72 -11.09
CA VAL A 59 3.35 -8.49 -12.17
C VAL A 59 4.08 -8.19 -13.48
N SER A 60 5.18 -7.44 -13.45
CA SER A 60 5.97 -7.17 -14.67
C SER A 60 6.56 -8.46 -15.26
N LEU A 61 7.09 -9.36 -14.44
CA LEU A 61 7.60 -10.65 -14.89
C LEU A 61 6.48 -11.49 -15.52
N ALA A 62 5.30 -11.53 -14.89
CA ALA A 62 4.17 -12.27 -15.41
C ALA A 62 3.63 -11.72 -16.74
N LEU A 63 3.67 -10.40 -16.94
CA LEU A 63 3.19 -9.76 -18.18
C LEU A 63 4.20 -9.82 -19.32
N TYR A 64 5.49 -9.59 -19.03
CA TYR A 64 6.51 -9.46 -20.07
C TYR A 64 7.25 -10.77 -20.40
N GLN A 65 7.27 -11.74 -19.48
CA GLN A 65 7.88 -13.05 -19.74
C GLN A 65 6.83 -14.09 -20.10
N ALA A 66 6.82 -14.50 -21.37
CA ALA A 66 5.83 -15.43 -21.91
C ALA A 66 5.83 -16.80 -21.20
N GLU A 67 6.99 -17.27 -20.73
CA GLU A 67 7.09 -18.54 -19.99
C GLU A 67 6.37 -18.48 -18.63
N VAL A 68 6.47 -17.36 -17.92
CA VAL A 68 5.80 -17.15 -16.63
C VAL A 68 4.30 -17.05 -16.83
N SER A 69 3.86 -16.28 -17.84
CA SER A 69 2.46 -16.17 -18.22
C SER A 69 1.83 -17.53 -18.53
N ARG A 70 2.49 -18.35 -19.37
CA ARG A 70 2.02 -19.70 -19.70
C ARG A 70 1.96 -20.60 -18.47
N TRP A 71 2.98 -20.55 -17.60
CA TRP A 71 3.00 -21.36 -16.39
C TRP A 71 1.79 -21.07 -15.48
N ILE A 72 1.42 -19.80 -15.33
CA ILE A 72 0.23 -19.39 -14.56
C ILE A 72 -1.06 -19.93 -15.21
N LEU A 73 -1.18 -19.82 -16.54
CA LEU A 73 -2.34 -20.31 -17.28
C LEU A 73 -2.46 -21.84 -17.23
N ASP A 74 -1.33 -22.56 -17.25
CA ASP A 74 -1.30 -24.02 -17.15
C ASP A 74 -1.64 -24.51 -15.72
N HIS A 75 -1.38 -23.70 -14.69
CA HIS A 75 -1.60 -24.02 -13.28
C HIS A 75 -2.68 -23.15 -12.62
N LEU A 76 -3.82 -22.99 -13.28
CA LEU A 76 -5.00 -22.27 -12.75
C LEU A 76 -5.45 -22.75 -11.36
N ALA A 77 -5.23 -24.01 -11.03
CA ALA A 77 -5.52 -24.54 -9.69
C ALA A 77 -4.74 -23.80 -8.59
N ILE A 78 -3.48 -23.44 -8.85
CA ILE A 78 -2.64 -22.67 -7.92
C ILE A 78 -3.15 -21.24 -7.81
N ALA A 79 -3.51 -20.61 -8.94
CA ALA A 79 -4.13 -19.28 -8.94
C ALA A 79 -5.40 -19.26 -8.07
N ASN A 80 -6.31 -20.21 -8.28
CA ASN A 80 -7.54 -20.32 -7.50
C ASN A 80 -7.28 -20.59 -6.02
N ALA A 81 -6.28 -21.41 -5.69
CA ALA A 81 -5.88 -21.64 -4.30
C ALA A 81 -5.38 -20.34 -3.63
N SER A 82 -4.56 -19.55 -4.33
CA SER A 82 -4.08 -18.26 -3.84
C SER A 82 -5.19 -17.23 -3.67
N PHE A 83 -6.18 -17.18 -4.57
CA PHE A 83 -7.37 -16.33 -4.38
C PHE A 83 -8.13 -16.63 -3.08
N ILE A 84 -8.12 -17.88 -2.63
CA ILE A 84 -8.74 -18.30 -1.36
C ILE A 84 -7.79 -18.06 -0.18
N ALA A 85 -6.48 -18.27 -0.38
CA ALA A 85 -5.47 -18.09 0.65
C ALA A 85 -5.33 -16.62 1.07
N MET A 86 -5.39 -15.67 0.14
CA MET A 86 -5.26 -14.24 0.39
C MET A 86 -6.25 -13.72 1.47
N PRO A 87 -7.57 -13.93 1.37
CA PRO A 87 -8.51 -13.50 2.40
C PRO A 87 -8.34 -14.28 3.71
N LEU A 88 -7.89 -15.55 3.67
CA LEU A 88 -7.59 -16.32 4.88
C LEU A 88 -6.37 -15.76 5.62
N LEU A 89 -5.30 -15.42 4.91
CA LEU A 89 -4.11 -14.75 5.48
C LEU A 89 -4.49 -13.39 6.06
N HIS A 90 -5.36 -12.64 5.38
CA HIS A 90 -5.87 -11.37 5.89
C HIS A 90 -6.71 -11.56 7.16
N LEU A 91 -7.59 -12.57 7.19
CA LEU A 91 -8.39 -12.91 8.37
C LEU A 91 -7.49 -13.36 9.53
N LEU A 92 -6.41 -14.08 9.25
CA LEU A 92 -5.43 -14.49 10.27
C LEU A 92 -4.73 -13.28 10.91
N LEU A 93 -4.37 -12.27 10.10
CA LEU A 93 -3.81 -11.01 10.60
C LEU A 93 -4.79 -10.23 11.48
N ILE A 94 -6.08 -10.23 11.11
CA ILE A 94 -7.12 -9.48 11.86
C ILE A 94 -7.58 -10.26 13.10
N CYS A 95 -7.77 -11.57 13.01
CA CYS A 95 -8.45 -12.33 14.06
C CYS A 95 -7.51 -13.01 15.05
N CYS A 96 -6.22 -13.14 14.77
CA CYS A 96 -5.29 -13.84 15.67
C CYS A 96 -4.50 -12.86 16.56
N PRO A 97 -4.90 -12.66 17.84
CA PRO A 97 -4.18 -11.77 18.75
C PRO A 97 -2.75 -12.23 19.03
N ARG A 98 -2.47 -13.54 18.98
CA ARG A 98 -1.11 -14.09 19.12
C ARG A 98 -0.15 -13.68 18.00
N VAL A 99 -0.69 -13.37 16.81
CA VAL A 99 0.11 -12.84 15.71
C VAL A 99 0.42 -11.37 15.99
N LYS A 100 -0.59 -10.62 16.43
CA LYS A 100 -0.49 -9.19 16.76
C LYS A 100 0.51 -8.90 17.88
N THR A 101 0.55 -9.74 18.93
CA THR A 101 1.43 -9.50 20.08
C THR A 101 2.91 -9.77 19.82
N SER A 102 3.28 -10.35 18.68
CA SER A 102 4.69 -10.61 18.32
C SER A 102 5.07 -9.87 17.04
N THR A 103 5.91 -8.84 17.19
CA THR A 103 6.49 -8.02 16.13
C THR A 103 7.10 -8.85 14.99
N THR A 104 7.89 -9.89 15.33
CA THR A 104 8.54 -10.77 14.35
C THR A 104 7.53 -11.64 13.59
N LEU A 105 6.51 -12.15 14.28
CA LEU A 105 5.54 -13.06 13.66
C LEU A 105 4.57 -12.29 12.76
N THR A 106 4.17 -11.08 13.16
CA THR A 106 3.39 -10.17 12.32
C THR A 106 4.12 -9.86 11.01
N LEU A 107 5.42 -9.54 11.04
CA LEU A 107 6.18 -9.28 9.82
C LEU A 107 6.28 -10.49 8.90
N LEU A 108 6.48 -11.68 9.46
CA LEU A 108 6.56 -12.90 8.67
C LEU A 108 5.23 -13.17 7.96
N VAL A 109 4.11 -13.10 8.69
CA VAL A 109 2.77 -13.29 8.09
C VAL A 109 2.47 -12.21 7.06
N LEU A 110 2.87 -10.96 7.32
CA LEU A 110 2.74 -9.86 6.36
C LEU A 110 3.56 -10.13 5.10
N ALA A 111 4.80 -10.60 5.21
CA ALA A 111 5.65 -10.92 4.06
C ALA A 111 5.03 -12.04 3.20
N VAL A 112 4.49 -13.09 3.84
CA VAL A 112 3.76 -14.16 3.14
C VAL A 112 2.51 -13.63 2.44
N PHE A 113 1.75 -12.77 3.12
CA PHE A 113 0.58 -12.11 2.54
C PHE A 113 0.94 -11.26 1.33
N ILE A 114 2.02 -10.47 1.40
CA ILE A 114 2.49 -9.65 0.28
C ILE A 114 2.93 -10.53 -0.90
N LEU A 115 3.59 -11.65 -0.64
CA LEU A 115 4.02 -12.57 -1.69
C LEU A 115 2.83 -13.24 -2.39
N ASP A 116 1.85 -13.72 -1.62
CA ASP A 116 0.62 -14.30 -2.16
C ASP A 116 -0.19 -13.25 -2.92
N PHE A 117 -0.28 -12.02 -2.40
CA PHE A 117 -0.95 -10.91 -3.08
C PHE A 117 -0.27 -10.54 -4.42
N ALA A 118 1.06 -10.51 -4.45
CA ALA A 118 1.82 -10.28 -5.69
C ALA A 118 1.55 -11.37 -6.73
N TYR A 119 1.44 -12.63 -6.31
CA TYR A 119 1.06 -13.73 -7.20
C TYR A 119 -0.39 -13.61 -7.70
N VAL A 120 -1.34 -13.25 -6.84
CA VAL A 120 -2.75 -13.04 -7.22
C VAL A 120 -2.88 -11.93 -8.26
N GLU A 121 -2.21 -10.80 -8.07
CA GLU A 121 -2.22 -9.71 -9.05
C GLU A 121 -1.58 -10.09 -10.38
N ALA A 122 -0.48 -10.85 -10.34
CA ALA A 122 0.16 -11.38 -11.54
C ALA A 122 -0.79 -12.33 -12.29
N ALA A 123 -1.45 -13.25 -11.56
CA ALA A 123 -2.42 -14.17 -12.13
C ALA A 123 -3.63 -13.45 -12.73
N LEU A 124 -4.19 -12.45 -12.04
CA LEU A 124 -5.26 -11.61 -12.58
C LEU A 124 -4.86 -10.90 -13.87
N SER A 125 -3.67 -10.31 -13.87
CA SER A 125 -3.17 -9.54 -15.01
C SER A 125 -3.00 -10.43 -16.25
N VAL A 126 -2.56 -11.67 -16.05
CA VAL A 126 -2.42 -12.66 -17.12
C VAL A 126 -3.77 -13.23 -17.57
N ILE A 127 -4.64 -13.64 -16.63
CA ILE A 127 -5.94 -14.28 -16.94
C ILE A 127 -6.89 -13.31 -17.66
N TYR A 128 -6.92 -12.05 -17.23
CA TYR A 128 -7.78 -11.02 -17.82
C TYR A 128 -7.06 -10.14 -18.86
N GLU A 129 -5.82 -10.50 -19.22
CA GLU A 129 -4.98 -9.76 -20.17
C GLU A 129 -4.96 -8.24 -19.93
N THR A 130 -4.88 -7.83 -18.66
CA THR A 130 -4.97 -6.43 -18.24
C THR A 130 -3.66 -5.93 -17.66
N TYR A 131 -3.35 -4.67 -17.96
CA TYR A 131 -2.20 -3.95 -17.42
C TYR A 131 -2.54 -3.13 -16.17
N CYS A 132 -3.80 -3.15 -15.72
CA CYS A 132 -4.27 -2.28 -14.63
C CYS A 132 -3.46 -2.45 -13.33
N ALA A 133 -3.17 -3.69 -12.91
CA ALA A 133 -2.44 -3.95 -11.67
C ALA A 133 -0.99 -3.44 -11.75
N PHE A 134 -0.29 -3.75 -12.85
CA PHE A 134 1.07 -3.27 -13.11
C PHE A 134 1.15 -1.73 -13.06
N MET A 135 0.25 -1.07 -13.79
CA MET A 135 0.20 0.38 -13.89
C MET A 135 -0.06 1.03 -12.52
N THR A 136 -1.03 0.50 -11.78
CA THR A 136 -1.39 1.02 -10.45
C THR A 136 -0.23 0.86 -9.47
N ASN A 137 0.39 -0.31 -9.41
CA ASN A 137 1.53 -0.57 -8.54
C ASN A 137 2.73 0.31 -8.86
N LEU A 138 3.03 0.48 -10.16
CA LEU A 138 4.12 1.35 -10.60
C LEU A 138 3.88 2.81 -10.20
N ILE A 139 2.66 3.33 -10.37
CA ILE A 139 2.29 4.69 -9.96
C ILE A 139 2.41 4.85 -8.44
N CYS A 140 1.93 3.88 -7.67
CA CYS A 140 2.05 3.87 -6.21
C CYS A 140 3.53 3.87 -5.76
N LEU A 141 4.38 3.05 -6.41
CA LEU A 141 5.81 2.97 -6.14
C LEU A 141 6.52 4.31 -6.42
N LEU A 142 6.24 4.93 -7.57
CA LEU A 142 6.78 6.25 -7.93
C LEU A 142 6.31 7.33 -6.94
N THR A 143 5.06 7.25 -6.50
CA THR A 143 4.49 8.20 -5.54
C THR A 143 5.11 8.05 -4.15
N CYS A 144 5.32 6.82 -3.70
CA CYS A 144 6.05 6.57 -2.45
C CYS A 144 7.48 7.12 -2.55
N THR A 145 8.15 6.89 -3.67
CA THR A 145 9.49 7.44 -3.94
C THR A 145 9.49 8.97 -3.91
N GLN A 146 8.51 9.60 -4.56
CA GLN A 146 8.32 11.06 -4.55
C GLN A 146 8.14 11.59 -3.12
N ILE A 147 7.31 10.95 -2.30
CA ILE A 147 7.07 11.39 -0.91
C ILE A 147 8.33 11.23 -0.06
N VAL A 148 9.06 10.13 -0.23
CA VAL A 148 10.36 9.92 0.44
C VAL A 148 11.35 11.01 0.03
N VAL A 149 11.47 11.33 -1.26
CA VAL A 149 12.36 12.41 -1.73
C VAL A 149 11.93 13.78 -1.20
N LEU A 150 10.64 14.12 -1.28
CA LEU A 150 10.11 15.38 -0.75
C LEU A 150 10.31 15.47 0.77
N SER A 151 10.25 14.36 1.49
CA SER A 151 10.54 14.33 2.92
C SER A 151 12.00 14.69 3.23
N MET A 152 12.94 14.48 2.31
CA MET A 152 14.34 14.91 2.46
C MET A 152 14.54 16.41 2.19
N THR A 153 13.65 17.02 1.39
CA THR A 153 13.70 18.46 1.10
C THR A 153 13.22 19.29 2.30
N ARG A 154 13.43 20.60 2.31
CA ARG A 154 12.92 21.50 3.37
C ARG A 154 11.42 21.84 3.24
N LEU A 155 10.70 21.23 2.30
CA LEU A 155 9.28 21.53 2.07
C LEU A 155 8.40 20.89 3.14
N ASP A 156 7.52 21.66 3.78
CA ASP A 156 6.56 21.12 4.75
C ASP A 156 5.37 20.46 4.04
N LEU A 157 5.39 19.12 4.06
CA LEU A 157 4.37 18.24 3.46
C LEU A 157 2.96 18.43 4.05
N THR A 158 2.86 19.08 5.21
CA THR A 158 1.60 19.30 5.95
C THR A 158 0.90 20.59 5.57
N THR A 159 1.58 21.49 4.88
CA THR A 159 0.95 22.72 4.38
C THR A 159 -0.01 22.41 3.24
N PRO A 160 -1.06 23.22 3.01
CA PRO A 160 -1.95 23.04 1.85
C PRO A 160 -1.15 23.03 0.52
N LEU A 161 -0.06 23.79 0.46
CA LEU A 161 0.88 23.79 -0.65
C LEU A 161 1.60 22.44 -0.79
N GLY A 162 2.12 21.87 0.30
CA GLY A 162 2.76 20.55 0.30
C GLY A 162 1.82 19.44 -0.17
N VAL A 163 0.56 19.46 0.29
CA VAL A 163 -0.47 18.50 -0.15
C VAL A 163 -0.76 18.64 -1.65
N LEU A 164 -0.85 19.87 -2.16
CA LEU A 164 -1.05 20.13 -3.59
C LEU A 164 0.14 19.68 -4.44
N ILE A 165 1.37 19.83 -3.95
CA ILE A 165 2.58 19.31 -4.60
C ILE A 165 2.56 17.77 -4.65
N VAL A 166 2.19 17.10 -3.56
CA VAL A 166 2.09 15.63 -3.54
C VAL A 166 1.01 15.14 -4.50
N PHE A 167 -0.16 15.77 -4.49
CA PHE A 167 -1.28 15.41 -5.38
C PHE A 167 -0.94 15.65 -6.86
N SER A 168 -0.36 16.81 -7.19
CA SER A 168 0.07 17.10 -8.55
C SER A 168 1.16 16.15 -9.03
N GLY A 169 2.15 15.83 -8.20
CA GLY A 169 3.18 14.85 -8.55
C GLY A 169 2.60 13.44 -8.76
N HIS A 170 1.64 13.02 -7.94
CA HIS A 170 0.92 11.75 -8.13
C HIS A 170 0.18 11.72 -9.48
N PHE A 171 -0.50 12.81 -9.85
CA PHE A 171 -1.15 12.94 -11.15
C PHE A 171 -0.14 12.91 -12.30
N ILE A 172 1.02 13.57 -12.16
CA ILE A 172 2.11 13.53 -13.14
C ILE A 172 2.63 12.09 -13.31
N ASN A 173 2.82 11.34 -12.22
CA ASN A 173 3.23 9.94 -12.27
C ASN A 173 2.21 9.10 -13.06
N TYR A 174 0.91 9.33 -12.85
CA TYR A 174 -0.13 8.68 -13.65
C TYR A 174 -0.02 9.01 -15.14
N VAL A 175 0.09 10.29 -15.50
CA VAL A 175 0.21 10.70 -16.92
C VAL A 175 1.48 10.12 -17.55
N ALA A 176 2.61 10.12 -16.85
CA ALA A 176 3.86 9.55 -17.32
C ALA A 176 3.74 8.04 -17.57
N VAL A 177 3.16 7.30 -16.63
CA VAL A 177 2.98 5.85 -16.76
C VAL A 177 1.93 5.53 -17.85
N ALA A 178 0.79 6.23 -17.87
CA ALA A 178 -0.26 6.07 -18.88
C ALA A 178 0.19 6.40 -20.32
N SER A 179 1.12 7.34 -20.48
CA SER A 179 1.69 7.66 -21.80
C SER A 179 2.76 6.66 -22.24
N ALA A 180 3.58 6.16 -21.32
CA ALA A 180 4.61 5.16 -21.62
C ALA A 180 4.07 3.75 -21.87
N ALA A 181 2.95 3.39 -21.23
CA ALA A 181 2.41 2.05 -21.33
C ALA A 181 1.62 1.80 -22.62
N THR A 182 1.87 0.63 -23.21
CA THR A 182 1.17 0.09 -24.39
C THR A 182 -0.22 -0.47 -24.08
N ALA A 183 -0.74 -0.19 -22.88
CA ALA A 183 -2.04 -0.67 -22.41
C ALA A 183 -3.22 -0.10 -23.23
N SER A 184 -4.36 -0.79 -23.16
CA SER A 184 -5.59 -0.33 -23.81
C SER A 184 -6.10 0.98 -23.19
N ILE A 185 -6.93 1.73 -23.93
CA ILE A 185 -7.59 2.94 -23.40
C ILE A 185 -8.47 2.59 -22.19
N VAL A 186 -9.10 1.42 -22.20
CA VAL A 186 -9.94 0.93 -21.11
C VAL A 186 -9.10 0.75 -19.84
N ASP A 187 -7.94 0.09 -19.93
CA ASP A 187 -7.03 -0.09 -18.78
C ASP A 187 -6.56 1.25 -18.22
N LYS A 188 -6.26 2.22 -19.10
CA LYS A 188 -5.84 3.57 -18.68
C LYS A 188 -6.93 4.29 -17.91
N VAL A 189 -8.18 4.23 -18.39
CA VAL A 189 -9.33 4.86 -17.71
C VAL A 189 -9.61 4.20 -16.35
N ILE A 190 -9.61 2.86 -16.30
CA ILE A 190 -9.82 2.11 -15.06
C ILE A 190 -8.71 2.44 -14.04
N THR A 191 -7.46 2.41 -14.49
CA THR A 191 -6.29 2.78 -13.67
C THR A 191 -6.42 4.22 -13.18
N GLY A 192 -6.80 5.17 -14.04
CA GLY A 192 -6.99 6.56 -13.66
C GLY A 192 -8.03 6.75 -12.55
N GLY A 193 -9.15 6.01 -12.63
CA GLY A 193 -10.16 5.98 -11.56
C GLY A 193 -9.62 5.41 -10.25
N ALA A 194 -8.91 4.28 -10.31
CA ALA A 194 -8.31 3.65 -9.14
C ALA A 194 -7.25 4.55 -8.47
N VAL A 195 -6.41 5.19 -9.28
CA VAL A 195 -5.36 6.12 -8.84
C VAL A 195 -5.99 7.35 -8.15
N LEU A 196 -7.03 7.95 -8.74
CA LEU A 196 -7.71 9.08 -8.12
C LEU A 196 -8.30 8.71 -6.75
N PHE A 197 -8.94 7.55 -6.65
CA PHE A 197 -9.45 7.04 -5.38
C PHE A 197 -8.31 6.81 -4.37
N SER A 198 -7.21 6.19 -4.81
CA SER A 198 -6.05 5.93 -3.96
C SER A 198 -5.40 7.22 -3.45
N ALA A 199 -5.35 8.28 -4.27
CA ALA A 199 -4.80 9.58 -3.89
C ALA A 199 -5.58 10.22 -2.74
N ILE A 200 -6.92 10.14 -2.80
CA ILE A 200 -7.81 10.64 -1.76
C ILE A 200 -7.54 9.89 -0.45
N VAL A 201 -7.52 8.55 -0.50
CA VAL A 201 -7.24 7.70 0.66
C VAL A 201 -5.85 7.99 1.25
N MET A 202 -4.82 8.14 0.41
CA MET A 202 -3.47 8.48 0.85
C MET A 202 -3.44 9.79 1.62
N ILE A 203 -4.09 10.85 1.12
CA ILE A 203 -4.16 12.14 1.81
C ILE A 203 -4.85 11.99 3.17
N PHE A 204 -5.96 11.25 3.24
CA PHE A 204 -6.65 11.00 4.51
C PHE A 204 -5.77 10.24 5.51
N LYS A 205 -5.12 9.14 5.08
CA LYS A 205 -4.26 8.34 5.97
C LYS A 205 -3.03 9.12 6.42
N VAL A 206 -2.37 9.86 5.53
CA VAL A 206 -1.23 10.70 5.89
C VAL A 206 -1.64 11.77 6.89
N ARG A 207 -2.78 12.44 6.69
CA ARG A 207 -3.30 13.41 7.66
C ARG A 207 -3.63 12.77 9.01
N ALA A 208 -4.29 11.61 9.02
CA ALA A 208 -4.61 10.89 10.24
C ALA A 208 -3.35 10.51 11.03
N ILE A 209 -2.35 9.94 10.35
CA ILE A 209 -1.06 9.56 10.96
C ILE A 209 -0.34 10.79 11.53
N ILE A 210 -0.34 11.89 10.80
CA ILE A 210 0.34 13.11 11.23
C ILE A 210 -0.36 13.76 12.44
N ILE A 211 -1.68 13.71 12.52
CA ILE A 211 -2.44 14.18 13.68
C ILE A 211 -2.19 13.26 14.89
N ASP A 212 -2.19 11.95 14.66
CA ASP A 212 -2.08 10.96 15.73
C ASP A 212 -0.65 10.82 16.29
N LEU A 213 0.39 10.93 15.46
CA LEU A 213 1.79 10.77 15.88
C LEU A 213 2.45 12.07 16.37
N VAL A 214 1.77 13.20 16.21
CA VAL A 214 2.29 14.52 16.59
C VAL A 214 1.24 15.23 17.44
N PRO A 215 1.04 14.79 18.69
CA PRO A 215 0.22 15.56 19.61
C PRO A 215 0.86 16.94 19.82
N GLU A 216 0.02 17.96 19.98
CA GLU A 216 0.32 19.42 19.98
C GLU A 216 1.33 19.93 21.04
N HIS A 217 2.20 19.08 21.60
CA HIS A 217 3.16 19.43 22.65
C HIS A 217 4.61 19.57 22.19
N PHE A 218 4.86 19.58 20.88
CA PHE A 218 6.14 20.01 20.32
C PHE A 218 5.97 21.37 19.64
N ILE A 219 5.79 22.41 20.47
CA ILE A 219 6.04 23.82 20.14
C ILE A 219 7.52 24.09 20.37
#